data_AF-A0A942BK36-F1
#
_entry.id   AF-A0A942BK36-F1
#
_cell.length_a   1.000
_cell.length_b   1.000
_cell.length_c   1.000
_cell.angle_alpha   90.00
_cell.angle_beta   90.00
_cell.angle_gamma   90.00
#
_symmetry.space_group_name_H-M   'P 1'
#
loop_
_entity.id
_entity.type
_entity.pdbx_description
1 polymer ?
#
loop_
_entity_poly.entity_id
_entity_poly.type
_entity_poly.pdbx_seq_one_letter_code
_entity_poly.pdbx_strand_id
1 'polypeptide(L)'
;MRNLILKTSATKPVQWLVRKTFLFRPLVKRFIAGDTLEEALVPCQTEINHGIFVTLDYLGENTKSEAEALQAKAEYLRMLDAIAASPASKAPRDVQTPFGPLEATNISIKLTQCGLDQGTDFAIKNYVEVVERAKAHNSFVRVDMEASEYTQRTIDIVSQVFREHGSTGTVLQSYLHRTDDDVDHMIELGARVRLVKGAYLEPATVAFPEKAKVDEQYVQQAKRLLKAGHYPAIATHDEKIIKELQSFVESEKIDRASFEFQMLYGIRRDLQENLTKQGYNVRVYVPFGDAWYPYFTRRLAERPANAFFILKAMFKK
;
A
#
# COMPACT_ATOMS: atom_id res chain seq x y z
N MET A 1 -2.96 -2.96 -24.86
CA MET A 1 -1.57 -2.68 -24.43
C MET A 1 -1.24 -3.31 -23.06
N ARG A 2 -2.03 -3.09 -21.99
CA ARG A 2 -1.85 -3.72 -20.66
C ARG A 2 -1.62 -5.24 -20.72
N ASN A 3 -2.53 -6.00 -21.35
CA ASN A 3 -2.41 -7.46 -21.47
C ASN A 3 -1.19 -7.91 -22.28
N LEU A 4 -0.74 -7.10 -23.26
CA LEU A 4 0.45 -7.41 -24.05
C LEU A 4 1.71 -7.22 -23.20
N ILE A 5 1.81 -6.11 -22.46
CA ILE A 5 2.93 -5.84 -21.54
C ILE A 5 3.02 -6.91 -20.46
N LEU A 6 1.90 -7.26 -19.81
CA LEU A 6 1.89 -8.28 -18.76
C LEU A 6 2.29 -9.67 -19.31
N LYS A 7 1.80 -10.04 -20.50
CA LYS A 7 2.16 -11.32 -21.13
C LYS A 7 3.61 -11.38 -21.58
N THR A 8 4.15 -10.31 -22.15
CA THR A 8 5.56 -10.29 -22.60
C THR A 8 6.53 -10.20 -21.43
N SER A 9 6.21 -9.41 -20.40
CA SER A 9 7.03 -9.33 -19.19
C SER A 9 7.03 -10.60 -18.35
N ALA A 10 5.99 -11.43 -18.44
CA ALA A 10 5.95 -12.72 -17.75
C ALA A 10 6.90 -13.77 -18.34
N THR A 11 7.56 -13.51 -19.47
CA THR A 11 8.49 -14.47 -20.09
C THR A 11 9.87 -14.45 -19.41
N LYS A 12 10.39 -15.64 -19.04
CA LYS A 12 11.69 -15.79 -18.36
C LYS A 12 12.87 -15.06 -19.06
N PRO A 13 12.99 -15.04 -20.40
CA PRO A 13 14.06 -14.31 -21.08
C PRO A 13 13.97 -12.79 -20.89
N VAL A 14 12.77 -12.22 -20.91
CA VAL A 14 12.53 -10.78 -20.70
C VAL A 14 12.76 -10.41 -19.25
N GLN A 15 12.32 -11.25 -18.31
CA GLN A 15 12.60 -11.08 -16.89
C GLN A 15 14.10 -11.10 -16.60
N TRP A 16 14.83 -12.05 -17.19
CA TRP A 16 16.27 -12.15 -17.04
C TRP A 16 17.00 -10.92 -17.60
N LEU A 17 16.63 -10.47 -18.80
CA LEU A 17 17.22 -9.29 -19.44
C LEU A 17 16.99 -8.03 -18.57
N VAL A 18 15.75 -7.76 -18.15
CA VAL A 18 15.44 -6.56 -17.35
C VAL A 18 16.13 -6.58 -15.98
N ARG A 19 16.31 -7.77 -15.37
CA ARG A 19 17.03 -7.91 -14.09
C ARG A 19 18.54 -7.74 -14.24
N LYS A 20 19.14 -8.21 -15.34
CA LYS A 20 20.60 -8.22 -15.56
C LYS A 20 21.13 -6.92 -16.18
N THR A 21 20.30 -6.21 -16.94
CA THR A 21 20.78 -5.04 -17.70
C THR A 21 20.76 -3.77 -16.86
N PHE A 22 21.94 -3.17 -16.66
CA PHE A 22 22.14 -1.91 -15.93
C PHE A 22 21.27 -0.75 -16.44
N LEU A 23 20.89 -0.78 -17.72
CA LEU A 23 20.04 0.22 -18.36
C LEU A 23 18.69 0.43 -17.65
N PHE A 24 18.13 -0.62 -17.01
CA PHE A 24 16.85 -0.51 -16.31
C PHE A 24 17.00 -0.13 -14.83
N ARG A 25 18.20 -0.17 -14.24
CA ARG A 25 18.43 0.14 -12.82
C ARG A 25 17.95 1.54 -12.41
N PRO A 26 18.21 2.63 -13.17
CA PRO A 26 17.69 3.95 -12.81
C PRO A 26 16.16 4.03 -12.82
N LEU A 27 15.51 3.28 -13.71
CA LEU A 27 14.06 3.23 -13.82
C LEU A 27 13.44 2.37 -12.70
N VAL A 28 14.10 1.29 -12.31
CA VAL A 28 13.71 0.44 -11.18
C VAL A 28 13.86 1.20 -9.86
N LYS A 29 15.01 1.87 -9.63
CA LYS A 29 15.27 2.70 -8.44
C LYS A 29 14.33 3.89 -8.28
N ARG A 30 13.61 4.27 -9.35
CA ARG A 30 12.55 5.28 -9.27
C ARG A 30 11.33 4.78 -8.49
N PHE A 31 11.01 3.49 -8.59
CA PHE A 31 9.78 2.91 -8.03
C PHE A 31 10.05 1.94 -6.87
N ILE A 32 11.28 1.48 -6.71
CA ILE A 32 11.72 0.53 -5.68
C ILE A 32 12.89 1.16 -4.93
N ALA A 33 12.83 1.11 -3.61
CA ALA A 33 13.73 1.82 -2.72
C ALA A 33 15.12 1.18 -2.61
N GLY A 34 15.21 -0.13 -2.84
CA GLY A 34 16.44 -0.90 -2.77
C GLY A 34 16.15 -2.40 -2.77
N ASP A 35 17.21 -3.18 -2.80
CA ASP A 35 17.13 -4.64 -2.70
C ASP A 35 17.16 -5.09 -1.22
N THR A 36 17.68 -4.25 -0.30
CA THR A 36 17.71 -4.52 1.14
C THR A 36 16.94 -3.50 1.96
N LEU A 37 16.61 -3.85 3.21
CA LEU A 37 15.96 -2.96 4.17
C LEU A 37 16.79 -1.71 4.45
N GLU A 38 18.11 -1.87 4.61
CA GLU A 38 19.03 -0.76 4.89
C GLU A 38 19.04 0.25 3.75
N GLU A 39 19.06 -0.24 2.50
CA GLU A 39 18.91 0.62 1.32
C GLU A 39 17.55 1.30 1.31
N ALA A 40 16.48 0.60 1.70
CA ALA A 40 15.12 1.12 1.69
C ALA A 40 14.86 2.19 2.76
N LEU A 41 15.54 2.13 3.91
CA LEU A 41 15.41 3.13 4.98
C LEU A 41 15.95 4.52 4.57
N VAL A 42 16.91 4.58 3.64
CA VAL A 42 17.47 5.85 3.15
C VAL A 42 16.43 6.73 2.45
N PRO A 43 15.70 6.26 1.41
CA PRO A 43 14.62 7.04 0.82
C PRO A 43 13.45 7.23 1.79
N CYS A 44 13.17 6.30 2.71
CA CYS A 44 12.16 6.53 3.76
C CYS A 44 12.49 7.79 4.58
N GLN A 45 13.74 7.88 5.04
CA GLN A 45 14.21 9.06 5.77
C GLN A 45 14.12 10.33 4.93
N THR A 46 14.42 10.23 3.63
CA THR A 46 14.36 11.36 2.70
C THR A 46 12.95 11.90 2.57
N GLU A 47 11.95 11.03 2.40
CA GLU A 47 10.54 11.43 2.33
C GLU A 47 10.07 12.06 3.66
N ILE A 48 10.45 11.48 4.80
CA ILE A 48 10.16 12.04 6.12
C ILE A 48 10.75 13.43 6.28
N ASN A 49 12.01 13.65 5.86
CA ASN A 49 12.61 14.98 5.90
C ASN A 49 11.90 16.00 4.99
N HIS A 50 11.14 15.54 3.99
CA HIS A 50 10.29 16.38 3.13
C HIS A 50 8.86 16.56 3.64
N GLY A 51 8.55 16.12 4.87
CA GLY A 51 7.21 16.25 5.44
C GLY A 51 6.25 15.12 5.05
N ILE A 52 6.76 14.03 4.46
CA ILE A 52 5.95 12.94 3.90
C ILE A 52 6.13 11.68 4.77
N PHE A 53 5.01 11.11 5.22
CA PHE A 53 4.99 9.85 5.97
C PHE A 53 5.29 8.66 5.07
N VAL A 54 5.63 7.51 5.65
CA VAL A 54 6.00 6.31 4.87
C VAL A 54 5.22 5.07 5.29
N THR A 55 4.93 4.21 4.33
CA THR A 55 4.58 2.81 4.56
C THR A 55 5.57 1.94 3.78
N LEU A 56 6.32 1.10 4.49
CA LEU A 56 7.35 0.25 3.90
C LEU A 56 6.78 -1.13 3.57
N ASP A 57 6.99 -1.61 2.35
CA ASP A 57 6.48 -2.90 1.85
C ASP A 57 7.64 -3.81 1.42
N TYR A 58 7.71 -4.99 2.04
CA TYR A 58 8.63 -6.05 1.62
C TYR A 58 8.00 -6.82 0.47
N LEU A 59 8.64 -6.71 -0.70
CA LEU A 59 8.18 -7.35 -1.93
C LEU A 59 8.40 -8.85 -1.83
N GLY A 60 7.30 -9.59 -1.95
CA GLY A 60 7.26 -11.05 -2.01
C GLY A 60 5.97 -11.52 -2.70
N GLU A 61 6.00 -12.75 -3.19
CA GLU A 61 4.82 -13.48 -3.67
C GLU A 61 4.20 -14.29 -2.52
N ASN A 62 3.07 -14.95 -2.77
CA ASN A 62 2.48 -15.88 -1.82
C ASN A 62 3.52 -16.94 -1.41
N THR A 63 3.61 -17.18 -0.11
CA THR A 63 4.52 -18.20 0.41
C THR A 63 3.99 -19.59 0.09
N LYS A 64 4.89 -20.51 -0.23
CA LYS A 64 4.57 -21.89 -0.67
C LYS A 64 4.74 -22.91 0.44
N SER A 65 5.35 -22.53 1.56
CA SER A 65 5.56 -23.39 2.71
C SER A 65 5.55 -22.58 4.00
N GLU A 66 5.33 -23.25 5.14
CA GLU A 66 5.42 -22.62 6.46
C GLU A 66 6.81 -22.01 6.70
N ALA A 67 7.87 -22.63 6.18
CA ALA A 67 9.23 -22.12 6.30
C ALA A 67 9.41 -20.76 5.58
N GLU A 68 8.85 -20.62 4.37
CA GLU A 68 8.84 -19.35 3.65
C GLU A 68 8.01 -18.27 4.38
N ALA A 69 6.86 -18.64 4.95
CA ALA A 69 6.04 -17.74 5.77
C ALA A 69 6.76 -17.27 7.05
N LEU A 70 7.49 -18.18 7.72
CA LEU A 70 8.30 -17.82 8.88
C LEU A 70 9.46 -16.89 8.51
N GLN A 71 10.06 -17.05 7.33
CA GLN A 71 11.09 -16.12 6.83
C GLN A 71 10.50 -14.75 6.54
N ALA A 72 9.35 -14.66 5.86
CA ALA A 72 8.67 -13.40 5.59
C ALA A 72 8.24 -12.70 6.90
N LYS A 73 7.71 -13.44 7.88
CA LYS A 73 7.45 -12.93 9.22
C LYS A 73 8.71 -12.35 9.87
N ALA A 74 9.82 -13.09 9.83
CA ALA A 74 11.08 -12.63 10.41
C ALA A 74 11.55 -11.31 9.78
N GLU A 75 11.35 -11.15 8.46
CA GLU A 75 11.62 -9.88 7.78
C GLU A 75 10.69 -8.75 8.25
N TYR A 76 9.39 -9.00 8.42
CA TYR A 76 8.47 -7.99 8.99
C TYR A 76 8.86 -7.56 10.40
N LEU A 77 9.28 -8.50 11.26
CA LEU A 77 9.78 -8.18 12.60
C LEU A 77 11.06 -7.34 12.52
N ARG A 78 11.99 -7.71 11.63
CA ARG A 78 13.22 -6.97 11.37
C ARG A 78 12.96 -5.56 10.86
N MET A 79 11.97 -5.38 9.97
CA MET A 79 11.54 -4.07 9.48
C MET A 79 11.09 -3.18 10.63
N LEU A 80 10.23 -3.68 11.52
CA LEU A 80 9.72 -2.91 12.66
C LEU A 80 10.85 -2.50 13.61
N ASP A 81 11.75 -3.43 13.94
CA ASP A 81 12.90 -3.15 14.81
C ASP A 81 13.86 -2.12 14.17
N ALA A 82 14.14 -2.24 12.88
CA ALA A 82 15.03 -1.33 12.17
C ALA A 82 14.42 0.07 12.02
N ILE A 83 13.11 0.16 11.73
CA ILE A 83 12.39 1.43 11.71
C ILE A 83 12.51 2.12 13.06
N ALA A 84 12.19 1.41 14.14
CA ALA A 84 12.25 1.93 15.52
C ALA A 84 13.65 2.43 15.90
N ALA A 85 14.70 1.71 15.49
CA ALA A 85 16.10 2.09 15.74
C ALA A 85 16.63 3.20 14.81
N SER A 86 15.90 3.56 13.76
CA SER A 86 16.32 4.56 12.78
C SER A 86 15.65 5.91 13.00
N PRO A 87 16.18 7.01 12.41
CA PRO A 87 15.49 8.29 12.44
C PRO A 87 14.17 8.27 11.64
N ALA A 88 13.88 7.21 10.87
CA ALA A 88 12.63 7.07 10.12
C ALA A 88 11.43 6.71 11.02
N SER A 89 11.66 6.47 12.32
CA SER A 89 10.61 6.39 13.34
C SER A 89 10.06 7.77 13.74
N LYS A 90 10.82 8.86 13.50
CA LYS A 90 10.47 10.20 13.97
C LYS A 90 9.55 10.89 12.97
N ALA A 91 8.38 11.32 13.43
CA ALA A 91 7.41 11.98 12.57
C ALA A 91 8.01 13.27 11.97
N PRO A 92 7.69 13.59 10.71
CA PRO A 92 8.16 14.82 10.04
C PRO A 92 7.79 16.10 10.79
N ARG A 93 6.71 16.04 11.54
CA ARG A 93 6.11 17.12 12.33
C ARG A 93 5.24 16.48 13.41
N ASP A 94 4.97 17.20 14.49
CA ASP A 94 4.02 16.76 15.51
C ASP A 94 2.60 16.77 14.92
N VAL A 95 2.13 15.62 14.46
CA VAL A 95 0.77 15.44 13.93
C VAL A 95 -0.07 14.80 15.00
N GLN A 96 -0.92 15.61 15.62
CA GLN A 96 -1.99 15.15 16.48
C GLN A 96 -3.23 14.92 15.62
N THR A 97 -3.64 13.66 15.52
CA THR A 97 -4.92 13.30 14.91
C THR A 97 -5.99 13.23 16.01
N PRO A 98 -7.29 13.29 15.67
CA PRO A 98 -8.35 12.98 16.63
C PRO A 98 -8.25 11.58 17.28
N PHE A 99 -7.38 10.71 16.74
CA PHE A 99 -7.15 9.34 17.16
C PHE A 99 -5.79 9.12 17.84
N GLY A 100 -5.06 10.20 18.14
CA GLY A 100 -3.73 10.17 18.74
C GLY A 100 -2.59 10.48 17.76
N PRO A 101 -1.32 10.29 18.20
CA PRO A 101 -0.16 10.60 17.37
C PRO A 101 -0.07 9.67 16.15
N LEU A 102 0.43 10.22 15.05
CA LEU A 102 0.62 9.47 13.81
C LEU A 102 2.06 8.96 13.69
N GLU A 103 2.19 7.67 13.39
CA GLU A 103 3.50 7.05 13.18
C GLU A 103 4.14 7.50 11.85
N ALA A 104 5.42 7.87 11.91
CA ALA A 104 6.21 8.35 10.77
C ALA A 104 6.28 7.30 9.65
N THR A 105 6.65 6.08 10.05
CA THR A 105 6.77 4.91 9.19
C THR A 105 5.97 3.76 9.80
N ASN A 106 5.06 3.19 9.00
CA ASN A 106 4.41 1.93 9.27
C ASN A 106 4.81 0.89 8.21
N ILE A 107 4.35 -0.36 8.34
CA ILE A 107 4.62 -1.40 7.36
C ILE A 107 3.34 -1.84 6.65
N SER A 108 3.45 -2.23 5.39
CA SER A 108 2.40 -2.95 4.65
C SER A 108 2.80 -4.41 4.48
N ILE A 109 1.89 -5.34 4.78
CA ILE A 109 2.12 -6.79 4.73
C ILE A 109 1.02 -7.48 3.91
N LYS A 110 1.24 -8.74 3.53
CA LYS A 110 0.22 -9.60 2.89
C LYS A 110 0.00 -10.85 3.74
N LEU A 111 -1.25 -11.25 3.97
CA LEU A 111 -1.52 -12.42 4.83
C LEU A 111 -1.05 -13.72 4.18
N THR A 112 -1.00 -13.81 2.84
CA THR A 112 -0.36 -14.94 2.15
C THR A 112 1.14 -15.04 2.42
N GLN A 113 1.81 -13.94 2.76
CA GLN A 113 3.19 -13.97 3.26
C GLN A 113 3.28 -14.34 4.75
N CYS A 114 2.21 -14.13 5.52
CA CYS A 114 2.11 -14.65 6.90
C CYS A 114 1.70 -16.14 6.96
N GLY A 115 1.40 -16.76 5.81
CA GLY A 115 1.09 -18.17 5.71
C GLY A 115 -0.40 -18.50 5.54
N LEU A 116 -1.21 -17.56 5.01
CA LEU A 116 -2.66 -17.77 4.85
C LEU A 116 -3.00 -19.00 3.99
N ASP A 117 -2.18 -19.33 3.01
CA ASP A 117 -2.33 -20.52 2.16
C ASP A 117 -1.88 -21.81 2.87
N GLN A 118 -1.15 -21.70 3.98
CA GLN A 118 -0.67 -22.83 4.78
C GLN A 118 -1.63 -23.15 5.95
N GLY A 119 -2.40 -22.16 6.40
CA GLY A 119 -3.46 -22.37 7.38
C GLY A 119 -3.88 -21.07 8.05
N THR A 120 -5.18 -20.91 8.29
CA THR A 120 -5.72 -19.69 8.92
C THR A 120 -5.11 -19.46 10.32
N ASP A 121 -5.09 -20.47 11.18
CA ASP A 121 -4.54 -20.33 12.55
C ASP A 121 -3.03 -20.04 12.54
N PHE A 122 -2.31 -20.67 11.62
CA PHE A 122 -0.88 -20.43 11.42
C PHE A 122 -0.62 -18.97 10.99
N ALA A 123 -1.41 -18.47 10.04
CA ALA A 123 -1.34 -17.08 9.59
C ALA A 123 -1.69 -16.09 10.69
N ILE A 124 -2.75 -16.35 11.46
CA ILE A 124 -3.15 -15.52 12.62
C ILE A 124 -2.02 -15.44 13.62
N LYS A 125 -1.43 -16.58 14.01
CA LYS A 125 -0.30 -16.60 14.96
C LYS A 125 0.87 -15.74 14.48
N ASN A 126 1.28 -15.91 13.22
CA ASN A 126 2.37 -15.14 12.65
C ASN A 126 2.05 -13.64 12.58
N TYR A 127 0.83 -13.30 12.19
CA TYR A 127 0.37 -11.93 12.07
C TYR A 127 0.27 -11.23 13.45
N VAL A 128 -0.23 -11.92 14.47
CA VAL A 128 -0.29 -11.40 15.86
C VAL A 128 1.11 -11.06 16.37
N GLU A 129 2.12 -11.91 16.13
CA GLU A 129 3.51 -11.61 16.51
C GLU A 129 4.02 -10.30 15.86
N VAL A 130 3.66 -10.05 14.60
CA VAL A 130 4.02 -8.81 13.88
C VAL A 130 3.26 -7.59 14.45
N VAL A 131 1.97 -7.73 14.72
CA VAL A 131 1.14 -6.66 15.28
C VAL A 131 1.60 -6.27 16.69
N GLU A 132 1.88 -7.25 17.55
CA GLU A 132 2.40 -7.01 18.90
C GLU A 132 3.78 -6.33 18.85
N ARG A 133 4.63 -6.70 17.89
CA ARG A 133 5.89 -5.99 17.68
C ARG A 133 5.68 -4.54 17.25
N ALA A 134 4.73 -4.29 16.33
CA ALA A 134 4.43 -2.94 15.88
C ALA A 134 3.90 -2.09 17.04
N LYS A 135 3.01 -2.64 17.86
CA LYS A 135 2.46 -2.00 19.06
C LYS A 135 3.56 -1.62 20.07
N ALA A 136 4.51 -2.53 20.32
CA ALA A 136 5.64 -2.26 21.22
C ALA A 136 6.50 -1.06 20.75
N HIS A 137 6.54 -0.80 19.44
CA HIS A 137 7.26 0.32 18.83
C HIS A 137 6.38 1.55 18.54
N ASN A 138 5.12 1.59 19.01
CA ASN A 138 4.12 2.60 18.65
C ASN A 138 3.97 2.78 17.12
N SER A 139 4.08 1.68 16.39
CA SER A 139 3.90 1.61 14.94
C SER A 139 2.56 0.95 14.59
N PHE A 140 2.33 0.77 13.29
CA PHE A 140 1.10 0.25 12.72
C PHE A 140 1.40 -0.80 11.65
N VAL A 141 0.51 -1.77 11.50
CA VAL A 141 0.56 -2.78 10.43
C VAL A 141 -0.63 -2.58 9.50
N ARG A 142 -0.36 -2.33 8.22
CA ARG A 142 -1.40 -2.37 7.18
C ARG A 142 -1.39 -3.74 6.52
N VAL A 143 -2.52 -4.43 6.55
CA VAL A 143 -2.72 -5.63 5.74
C VAL A 143 -3.20 -5.22 4.35
N ASP A 144 -2.35 -5.38 3.35
CA ASP A 144 -2.70 -5.17 1.95
C ASP A 144 -3.74 -6.19 1.48
N MET A 145 -4.74 -5.72 0.75
CA MET A 145 -5.78 -6.59 0.19
C MET A 145 -5.28 -7.23 -1.10
N GLU A 146 -5.41 -8.56 -1.13
CA GLU A 146 -4.98 -9.40 -2.25
C GLU A 146 -6.13 -9.60 -3.25
N ALA A 147 -6.10 -10.66 -4.06
CA ALA A 147 -7.19 -10.98 -4.99
C ALA A 147 -8.49 -11.29 -4.24
N SER A 148 -9.62 -11.24 -4.96
CA SER A 148 -10.96 -11.38 -4.37
C SER A 148 -11.16 -12.68 -3.57
N GLU A 149 -10.44 -13.75 -3.93
CA GLU A 149 -10.46 -15.05 -3.22
C GLU A 149 -9.96 -14.95 -1.77
N TYR A 150 -9.15 -13.93 -1.44
CA TYR A 150 -8.60 -13.71 -0.11
C TYR A 150 -9.39 -12.70 0.72
N THR A 151 -10.30 -11.93 0.11
CA THR A 151 -10.91 -10.76 0.74
C THR A 151 -11.64 -11.09 2.04
N GLN A 152 -12.52 -12.10 2.02
CA GLN A 152 -13.28 -12.48 3.22
C GLN A 152 -12.35 -12.92 4.36
N ARG A 153 -11.43 -13.87 4.07
CA ARG A 153 -10.48 -14.38 5.06
C ARG A 153 -9.62 -13.26 5.64
N THR A 154 -9.23 -12.29 4.82
CA THR A 154 -8.45 -11.13 5.24
C THR A 154 -9.24 -10.23 6.19
N ILE A 155 -10.48 -9.89 5.85
CA ILE A 155 -11.34 -9.05 6.69
C ILE A 155 -11.64 -9.75 8.01
N ASP A 156 -11.93 -11.05 8.00
CA ASP A 156 -12.21 -11.82 9.22
C ASP A 156 -10.99 -11.83 10.17
N ILE A 157 -9.82 -12.17 9.64
CA ILE A 157 -8.56 -12.20 10.41
C ILE A 157 -8.20 -10.81 10.95
N VAL A 158 -8.26 -9.77 10.12
CA VAL A 158 -7.95 -8.40 10.56
C VAL A 158 -8.96 -7.94 11.61
N SER A 159 -10.24 -8.26 11.45
CA SER A 159 -11.28 -7.91 12.42
C SER A 159 -11.05 -8.57 13.77
N GLN A 160 -10.70 -9.87 13.78
CA GLN A 160 -10.36 -10.59 15.00
C GLN A 160 -9.13 -9.96 15.68
N VAL A 161 -8.02 -9.85 14.97
CA VAL A 161 -6.76 -9.36 15.54
C VAL A 161 -6.85 -7.90 15.98
N PHE A 162 -7.59 -7.06 15.25
CA PHE A 162 -7.81 -5.67 15.65
C PHE A 162 -8.52 -5.56 17.01
N ARG A 163 -9.57 -6.36 17.25
CA ARG A 163 -10.31 -6.33 18.54
C ARG A 163 -9.44 -6.72 19.72
N GLU A 164 -8.54 -7.68 19.54
CA GLU A 164 -7.71 -8.23 20.61
C GLU A 164 -6.43 -7.42 20.83
N HIS A 165 -5.81 -6.93 19.76
CA HIS A 165 -4.44 -6.40 19.80
C HIS A 165 -4.33 -4.92 19.41
N GLY A 166 -5.24 -4.40 18.59
CA GLY A 166 -5.16 -3.05 18.01
C GLY A 166 -4.03 -2.91 16.98
N SER A 167 -3.52 -1.69 16.78
CA SER A 167 -2.34 -1.35 15.95
C SER A 167 -2.31 -1.93 14.52
N THR A 168 -3.48 -2.24 13.97
CA THR A 168 -3.60 -2.81 12.62
C THR A 168 -4.86 -2.36 11.89
N GLY A 169 -4.90 -2.58 10.59
CA GLY A 169 -6.05 -2.33 9.73
C GLY A 169 -5.82 -2.87 8.32
N THR A 170 -6.81 -2.74 7.44
CA THR A 170 -6.79 -3.39 6.13
C THR A 170 -6.93 -2.41 4.96
N VAL A 171 -6.91 -2.95 3.75
CA VAL A 171 -7.20 -2.23 2.50
C VAL A 171 -8.55 -2.68 1.98
N LEU A 172 -9.35 -1.76 1.43
CA LEU A 172 -10.58 -2.07 0.70
C LEU A 172 -10.45 -1.62 -0.76
N GLN A 173 -11.09 -2.34 -1.69
CA GLN A 173 -10.89 -2.18 -3.13
C GLN A 173 -12.20 -1.77 -3.81
N SER A 174 -12.32 -0.51 -4.25
CA SER A 174 -13.59 0.06 -4.70
C SER A 174 -14.20 -0.57 -5.96
N TYR A 175 -13.42 -1.37 -6.70
CA TYR A 175 -13.92 -2.12 -7.85
C TYR A 175 -14.75 -3.35 -7.50
N LEU A 176 -14.78 -3.85 -6.26
CA LEU A 176 -15.54 -5.05 -5.90
C LEU A 176 -16.98 -4.70 -5.53
N HIS A 177 -17.93 -5.55 -5.95
CA HIS A 177 -19.35 -5.36 -5.62
C HIS A 177 -19.62 -5.38 -4.11
N ARG A 178 -18.82 -6.13 -3.35
CA ARG A 178 -18.97 -6.31 -1.89
C ARG A 178 -18.48 -5.13 -1.03
N THR A 179 -17.71 -4.20 -1.61
CA THR A 179 -16.91 -3.26 -0.80
C THR A 179 -17.76 -2.26 -0.03
N ASP A 180 -18.99 -1.98 -0.44
CA ASP A 180 -19.86 -1.10 0.33
C ASP A 180 -20.20 -1.68 1.71
N ASP A 181 -20.45 -2.98 1.82
CA ASP A 181 -20.70 -3.68 3.10
C ASP A 181 -19.40 -3.75 3.93
N ASP A 182 -18.27 -4.03 3.29
CA ASP A 182 -16.97 -4.08 3.97
C ASP A 182 -16.57 -2.70 4.54
N VAL A 183 -16.95 -1.60 3.87
CA VAL A 183 -16.73 -0.24 4.37
C VAL A 183 -17.55 0.01 5.64
N ASP A 184 -18.83 -0.36 5.67
CA ASP A 184 -19.67 -0.22 6.87
C ASP A 184 -19.11 -1.04 8.03
N HIS A 185 -18.78 -2.31 7.78
CA HIS A 185 -18.17 -3.18 8.78
C HIS A 185 -16.89 -2.59 9.38
N MET A 186 -16.00 -2.03 8.56
CA MET A 186 -14.74 -1.46 9.04
C MET A 186 -14.94 -0.12 9.78
N ILE A 187 -15.96 0.67 9.40
CA ILE A 187 -16.37 1.87 10.13
C ILE A 187 -16.89 1.49 11.51
N GLU A 188 -17.80 0.52 11.60
CA GLU A 188 -18.35 0.02 12.87
C GLU A 188 -17.27 -0.58 13.77
N LEU A 189 -16.32 -1.31 13.19
CA LEU A 189 -15.18 -1.87 13.90
C LEU A 189 -14.23 -0.78 14.44
N GLY A 190 -14.16 0.39 13.78
CA GLY A 190 -13.23 1.46 14.12
C GLY A 190 -11.78 1.19 13.70
N ALA A 191 -11.56 0.23 12.80
CA ALA A 191 -10.22 -0.10 12.29
C ALA A 191 -9.83 0.85 11.15
N ARG A 192 -8.54 1.20 11.06
CA ARG A 192 -8.05 2.06 9.97
C ARG A 192 -8.27 1.37 8.62
N VAL A 193 -8.70 2.11 7.60
CA VAL A 193 -8.89 1.60 6.22
C VAL A 193 -8.04 2.38 5.23
N ARG A 194 -7.33 1.68 4.34
CA ARG A 194 -6.79 2.26 3.09
C ARG A 194 -7.75 1.93 1.95
N LEU A 195 -8.25 2.93 1.24
CA LEU A 195 -9.10 2.72 0.07
C LEU A 195 -8.30 2.81 -1.22
N VAL A 196 -8.34 1.77 -2.04
CA VAL A 196 -7.73 1.70 -3.37
C VAL A 196 -8.79 1.38 -4.43
N LYS A 197 -8.48 1.58 -5.72
CA LYS A 197 -9.38 1.14 -6.80
C LYS A 197 -9.43 -0.39 -6.93
N GLY A 198 -8.30 -1.05 -6.76
CA GLY A 198 -8.11 -2.48 -7.04
C GLY A 198 -6.97 -2.69 -8.04
N ALA A 199 -6.18 -3.75 -7.85
CA ALA A 199 -4.97 -4.01 -8.63
C ALA A 199 -4.99 -5.35 -9.39
N TYR A 200 -5.90 -6.25 -9.03
CA TYR A 200 -6.00 -7.59 -9.61
C TYR A 200 -6.90 -7.60 -10.83
N LEU A 201 -6.77 -8.64 -11.65
CA LEU A 201 -7.67 -8.89 -12.76
C LEU A 201 -8.79 -9.79 -12.26
N GLU A 202 -9.96 -9.21 -12.07
CA GLU A 202 -11.13 -9.90 -11.52
C GLU A 202 -12.23 -10.07 -12.59
N PRO A 203 -13.04 -11.14 -12.53
CA PRO A 203 -14.18 -11.30 -13.42
C PRO A 203 -15.29 -10.29 -13.10
N ALA A 204 -16.12 -9.97 -14.09
CA ALA A 204 -17.24 -9.04 -13.93
C ALA A 204 -18.27 -9.47 -12.86
N THR A 205 -18.30 -10.78 -12.54
CA THR A 205 -19.15 -11.36 -11.50
C THR A 205 -18.75 -10.91 -10.08
N VAL A 206 -17.52 -10.47 -9.87
CA VAL A 206 -17.03 -10.01 -8.55
C VAL A 206 -16.61 -8.54 -8.54
N ALA A 207 -16.28 -7.97 -9.71
CA ALA A 207 -15.83 -6.59 -9.83
C ALA A 207 -16.51 -5.82 -10.98
N PHE A 208 -16.62 -4.50 -10.83
CA PHE A 208 -17.07 -3.61 -11.89
C PHE A 208 -16.05 -3.56 -13.03
N PRO A 209 -16.42 -3.92 -14.28
CA PRO A 209 -15.49 -3.84 -15.41
C PRO A 209 -15.32 -2.40 -15.92
N GLU A 210 -16.32 -1.52 -15.72
CA GLU A 210 -16.26 -0.14 -16.19
C GLU A 210 -15.45 0.75 -15.24
N LYS A 211 -14.38 1.35 -15.76
CA LYS A 211 -13.55 2.32 -15.00
C LYS A 211 -14.40 3.46 -14.39
N ALA A 212 -15.39 3.96 -15.13
CA ALA A 212 -16.25 5.05 -14.63
C ALA A 212 -17.02 4.63 -13.37
N LYS A 213 -17.49 3.38 -13.33
CA LYS A 213 -18.19 2.84 -12.15
C LYS A 213 -17.24 2.65 -10.97
N VAL A 214 -16.02 2.14 -11.22
CA VAL A 214 -14.97 2.03 -10.18
C VAL A 214 -14.62 3.40 -9.60
N ASP A 215 -14.50 4.44 -10.43
CA ASP A 215 -14.21 5.81 -9.98
C ASP A 215 -15.37 6.39 -9.14
N GLU A 216 -16.62 6.17 -9.56
CA GLU A 216 -17.83 6.57 -8.81
C GLU A 216 -17.87 5.91 -7.43
N GLN A 217 -17.68 4.59 -7.38
CA GLN A 217 -17.69 3.81 -6.15
C GLN A 217 -16.55 4.23 -5.22
N TYR A 218 -15.35 4.47 -5.76
CA TYR A 218 -14.22 4.98 -4.99
C TYR A 218 -14.58 6.29 -4.26
N VAL A 219 -15.19 7.23 -4.98
CA VAL A 219 -15.59 8.53 -4.40
C VAL A 219 -16.66 8.34 -3.33
N GLN A 220 -17.69 7.53 -3.59
CA GLN A 220 -18.77 7.27 -2.62
C GLN A 220 -18.25 6.65 -1.33
N GLN A 221 -17.42 5.61 -1.45
CA GLN A 221 -16.80 4.91 -0.32
C GLN A 221 -15.80 5.82 0.43
N ALA A 222 -15.00 6.61 -0.29
CA ALA A 222 -14.10 7.58 0.31
C ALA A 222 -14.86 8.63 1.14
N LYS A 223 -15.98 9.17 0.64
CA LYS A 223 -16.81 10.13 1.37
C LYS A 223 -17.37 9.53 2.67
N ARG A 224 -17.83 8.28 2.63
CA ARG A 224 -18.29 7.54 3.83
C ARG A 224 -17.16 7.37 4.85
N LEU A 225 -15.99 6.90 4.41
CA LEU A 225 -14.81 6.74 5.25
C LEU A 225 -14.32 8.07 5.84
N LEU A 226 -14.30 9.15 5.06
CA LEU A 226 -13.88 10.48 5.54
C LEU A 226 -14.83 11.03 6.62
N LYS A 227 -16.12 10.69 6.53
CA LYS A 227 -17.15 11.18 7.46
C LYS A 227 -17.22 10.37 8.76
N ALA A 228 -17.03 9.06 8.69
CA ALA A 228 -17.30 8.16 9.82
C ALA A 228 -16.18 7.15 10.12
N GLY A 229 -15.18 7.04 9.24
CA GLY A 229 -14.08 6.08 9.41
C GLY A 229 -13.03 6.54 10.42
N HIS A 230 -12.25 5.58 10.90
CA HIS A 230 -11.15 5.81 11.82
C HIS A 230 -9.83 5.99 11.04
N TYR A 231 -9.34 7.23 10.94
CA TYR A 231 -8.12 7.58 10.21
C TYR A 231 -7.99 6.94 8.80
N PRO A 232 -8.89 7.24 7.87
CA PRO A 232 -8.86 6.64 6.54
C PRO A 232 -7.65 7.11 5.72
N ALA A 233 -7.12 6.22 4.89
CA ALA A 233 -6.05 6.50 3.94
C ALA A 233 -6.60 6.44 2.50
N ILE A 234 -6.66 7.60 1.84
CA ILE A 234 -7.15 7.75 0.47
C ILE A 234 -6.00 7.49 -0.50
N ALA A 235 -5.84 6.22 -0.92
CA ALA A 235 -4.73 5.79 -1.77
C ALA A 235 -5.08 5.88 -3.26
N THR A 236 -4.72 7.00 -3.89
CA THR A 236 -4.94 7.25 -5.32
C THR A 236 -3.98 8.30 -5.88
N HIS A 237 -3.71 8.25 -7.18
CA HIS A 237 -3.01 9.30 -7.93
C HIS A 237 -3.93 10.08 -8.87
N ASP A 238 -5.24 9.84 -8.78
CA ASP A 238 -6.24 10.43 -9.65
C ASP A 238 -6.60 11.83 -9.14
N GLU A 239 -6.10 12.86 -9.82
CA GLU A 239 -6.32 14.25 -9.46
C GLU A 239 -7.79 14.67 -9.43
N LYS A 240 -8.64 14.05 -10.28
CA LYS A 240 -10.06 14.40 -10.32
C LYS A 240 -10.74 13.95 -9.03
N ILE A 241 -10.47 12.71 -8.63
CA ILE A 241 -10.95 12.14 -7.37
C ILE A 241 -10.41 12.96 -6.18
N ILE A 242 -9.11 13.27 -6.17
CA ILE A 242 -8.50 14.05 -5.08
C ILE A 242 -9.18 15.42 -4.95
N LYS A 243 -9.34 16.16 -6.06
CA LYS A 243 -10.01 17.48 -6.04
C LYS A 243 -11.44 17.38 -5.53
N GLU A 244 -12.19 16.38 -5.98
CA GLU A 244 -13.56 16.16 -5.50
C GLU A 244 -13.61 15.90 -3.99
N LEU A 245 -12.71 15.04 -3.48
CA LEU A 245 -12.65 14.74 -2.05
C LEU A 245 -12.18 15.94 -1.22
N GLN A 246 -11.29 16.79 -1.76
CA GLN A 246 -10.91 18.05 -1.11
C GLN A 246 -12.10 19.01 -0.98
N SER A 247 -12.91 19.17 -2.04
CA SER A 247 -14.14 19.97 -1.97
C SER A 247 -15.14 19.40 -0.96
N PHE A 248 -15.28 18.07 -0.90
CA PHE A 248 -16.12 17.41 0.10
C PHE A 248 -15.63 17.67 1.53
N VAL A 249 -14.34 17.47 1.79
CA VAL A 249 -13.69 17.71 3.09
C VAL A 249 -13.90 19.15 3.56
N GLU A 250 -13.77 20.13 2.67
CA GLU A 250 -14.03 21.54 2.99
C GLU A 250 -15.51 21.79 3.32
N SER A 251 -16.43 21.25 2.51
CA SER A 251 -17.88 21.43 2.71
C SER A 251 -18.41 20.81 4.00
N GLU A 252 -17.91 19.62 4.36
CA GLU A 252 -18.30 18.91 5.59
C GLU A 252 -17.47 19.34 6.80
N LYS A 253 -16.51 20.27 6.63
CA LYS A 253 -15.57 20.75 7.67
C LYS A 253 -14.81 19.61 8.35
N ILE A 254 -14.40 18.61 7.56
CA ILE A 254 -13.62 17.48 8.05
C ILE A 254 -12.19 17.94 8.32
N ASP A 255 -11.67 17.61 9.49
CA ASP A 255 -10.30 17.96 9.87
C ASP A 255 -9.29 17.26 8.95
N ARG A 256 -8.38 18.03 8.34
CA ARG A 256 -7.30 17.50 7.48
C ARG A 256 -6.34 16.60 8.24
N ALA A 257 -6.24 16.72 9.57
CA ALA A 257 -5.45 15.85 10.41
C ALA A 257 -6.12 14.50 10.69
N SER A 258 -7.40 14.32 10.37
CA SER A 258 -8.16 13.09 10.62
C SER A 258 -8.01 12.00 9.55
N PHE A 259 -7.29 12.28 8.46
CA PHE A 259 -7.04 11.32 7.39
C PHE A 259 -5.71 11.60 6.68
N GLU A 260 -5.34 10.74 5.73
CA GLU A 260 -4.18 10.96 4.86
C GLU A 260 -4.46 10.60 3.40
N PHE A 261 -3.75 11.26 2.49
CA PHE A 261 -3.63 10.79 1.11
C PHE A 261 -2.44 9.85 1.00
N GLN A 262 -2.58 8.80 0.20
CA GLN A 262 -1.53 7.83 -0.03
C GLN A 262 -1.17 7.68 -1.50
N MET A 263 0.13 7.60 -1.76
CA MET A 263 0.65 7.46 -3.12
C MET A 263 1.84 6.52 -3.16
N LEU A 264 2.03 5.86 -4.30
CA LEU A 264 3.21 5.04 -4.54
C LEU A 264 4.48 5.89 -4.70
N TYR A 265 5.59 5.35 -4.20
CA TYR A 265 6.92 5.94 -4.34
C TYR A 265 7.30 6.19 -5.81
N GLY A 266 7.86 7.37 -6.08
CA GLY A 266 8.29 7.78 -7.42
C GLY A 266 7.17 8.16 -8.41
N ILE A 267 5.90 8.11 -8.00
CA ILE A 267 4.74 8.43 -8.82
C ILE A 267 4.06 9.70 -8.31
N ARG A 268 3.98 10.72 -9.18
CA ARG A 268 3.31 12.00 -8.89
C ARG A 268 3.89 12.73 -7.67
N ARG A 269 5.23 12.83 -7.58
CA ARG A 269 5.93 13.60 -6.54
C ARG A 269 5.45 15.05 -6.46
N ASP A 270 5.15 15.64 -7.62
CA ASP A 270 4.51 16.96 -7.74
C ASP A 270 3.20 17.07 -6.94
N LEU A 271 2.37 16.02 -6.98
CA LEU A 271 1.11 15.99 -6.28
C LEU A 271 1.29 15.70 -4.79
N GLN A 272 2.24 14.83 -4.44
CA GLN A 272 2.62 14.56 -3.04
C GLN A 272 3.04 15.87 -2.35
N GLU A 273 3.98 16.59 -2.94
CA GLU A 273 4.47 17.87 -2.41
C GLU A 273 3.35 18.92 -2.33
N ASN A 274 2.49 18.99 -3.35
CA ASN A 274 1.38 19.96 -3.37
C ASN A 274 0.37 19.68 -2.24
N LEU A 275 0.01 18.41 -2.00
CA LEU A 275 -0.90 18.04 -0.92
C LEU A 275 -0.31 18.33 0.47
N THR A 276 0.98 18.05 0.66
CA THR A 276 1.70 18.39 1.91
C THR A 276 1.71 19.90 2.15
N LYS A 277 1.96 20.71 1.11
CA LYS A 277 1.91 22.20 1.19
C LYS A 277 0.52 22.73 1.54
N GLN A 278 -0.53 22.03 1.13
CA GLN A 278 -1.92 22.34 1.50
C GLN A 278 -2.27 21.89 2.94
N GLY A 279 -1.33 21.28 3.66
CA GLY A 279 -1.48 20.88 5.06
C GLY A 279 -2.02 19.46 5.26
N TYR A 280 -2.34 18.72 4.19
CA TYR A 280 -2.79 17.33 4.31
C TYR A 280 -1.65 16.42 4.78
N ASN A 281 -1.99 15.36 5.50
CA ASN A 281 -1.07 14.25 5.71
C ASN A 281 -0.93 13.47 4.40
N VAL A 282 0.32 13.20 4.01
CA VAL A 282 0.64 12.42 2.82
C VAL A 282 1.56 11.29 3.24
N ARG A 283 1.19 10.05 2.89
CA ARG A 283 2.01 8.86 3.12
C ARG A 283 2.40 8.20 1.80
N VAL A 284 3.68 7.86 1.65
CA VAL A 284 4.18 7.20 0.45
C VAL A 284 4.42 5.71 0.70
N TYR A 285 3.95 4.89 -0.24
CA TYR A 285 4.17 3.44 -0.26
C TYR A 285 5.50 3.13 -0.93
N VAL A 286 6.44 2.64 -0.13
CA VAL A 286 7.84 2.44 -0.49
C VAL A 286 8.10 0.93 -0.55
N PRO A 287 8.16 0.33 -1.76
CA PRO A 287 8.45 -1.09 -1.90
C PRO A 287 9.96 -1.35 -1.95
N PHE A 288 10.42 -2.46 -1.38
CA PHE A 288 11.82 -2.90 -1.43
C PHE A 288 11.92 -4.44 -1.50
N GLY A 289 13.10 -4.95 -1.85
CA GLY A 289 13.38 -6.39 -1.87
C GLY A 289 13.53 -6.98 -3.27
N ASP A 290 14.12 -8.18 -3.32
CA ASP A 290 14.53 -8.86 -4.56
C ASP A 290 13.37 -9.29 -5.48
N ALA A 291 12.14 -9.39 -4.94
CA ALA A 291 10.94 -9.78 -5.70
C ALA A 291 10.30 -8.59 -6.43
N TRP A 292 11.07 -7.59 -6.83
CA TRP A 292 10.54 -6.35 -7.39
C TRP A 292 9.96 -6.45 -8.80
N TYR A 293 10.33 -7.47 -9.57
CA TYR A 293 9.99 -7.54 -11.00
C TYR A 293 8.48 -7.66 -11.30
N PRO A 294 7.70 -8.54 -10.64
CA PRO A 294 6.24 -8.56 -10.78
C PRO A 294 5.58 -7.23 -10.38
N TYR A 295 6.09 -6.58 -9.33
CA TYR A 295 5.60 -5.27 -8.90
C TYR A 295 5.87 -4.20 -9.98
N PHE A 296 7.11 -4.10 -10.44
CA PHE A 296 7.55 -3.13 -11.46
C PHE A 296 6.76 -3.27 -12.77
N THR A 297 6.55 -4.51 -13.23
CA THR A 297 5.81 -4.77 -14.48
C THR A 297 4.35 -4.34 -14.40
N ARG A 298 3.67 -4.53 -13.26
CA ARG A 298 2.33 -3.97 -13.03
C ARG A 298 2.32 -2.44 -13.12
N ARG A 299 3.28 -1.76 -12.47
CA ARG A 299 3.42 -0.29 -12.50
C ARG A 299 3.71 0.25 -13.91
N LEU A 300 4.46 -0.49 -14.72
CA LEU A 300 4.67 -0.16 -16.13
C LEU A 300 3.39 -0.31 -16.96
N ALA A 301 2.64 -1.39 -16.75
CA ALA A 301 1.42 -1.67 -17.51
C ALA A 301 0.27 -0.69 -17.22
N GLU A 302 0.28 -0.04 -16.05
CA GLU A 302 -0.72 0.93 -15.61
C GLU A 302 -0.59 2.32 -16.26
N ARG A 303 0.56 2.68 -16.84
CA ARG A 303 0.76 3.98 -17.51
C ARG A 303 1.41 3.81 -18.90
N PRO A 304 0.68 4.09 -20.00
CA PRO A 304 1.22 4.06 -21.36
C PRO A 304 2.46 4.96 -21.54
N ALA A 305 2.54 6.08 -20.82
CA ALA A 305 3.70 6.97 -20.84
C ALA A 305 4.99 6.29 -20.32
N ASN A 306 4.88 5.33 -19.39
CA ASN A 306 6.03 4.56 -18.90
C ASN A 306 6.55 3.56 -19.96
N ALA A 307 5.68 3.08 -20.85
CA ALA A 307 6.08 2.24 -21.99
C ALA A 307 6.94 3.03 -23.01
N PHE A 308 6.70 4.34 -23.16
CA PHE A 308 7.55 5.20 -23.98
C PHE A 308 8.99 5.30 -23.46
N PHE A 309 9.18 5.27 -22.13
CA PHE A 309 10.52 5.23 -21.53
C PHE A 309 11.25 3.90 -21.82
N ILE A 310 10.54 2.76 -21.84
CA ILE A 310 11.11 1.46 -22.23
C ILE A 310 11.53 1.48 -23.71
N LEU A 311 10.66 1.96 -24.59
CA LEU A 311 10.97 2.15 -26.02
C LEU A 311 12.21 3.03 -26.20
N LYS A 312 12.28 4.17 -25.51
CA LYS A 312 13.44 5.07 -25.59
C LYS A 312 14.74 4.45 -25.05
N ALA A 313 14.66 3.57 -24.07
CA ALA A 313 15.81 2.82 -23.54
C ALA A 313 16.26 1.68 -24.49
N MET A 314 15.35 1.08 -25.26
CA MET A 314 15.66 0.07 -26.28
C MET A 314 16.27 0.67 -27.56
N PHE A 315 15.99 1.95 -27.85
CA PHE A 315 16.48 2.65 -29.06
C PHE A 315 17.69 3.57 -28.83
N LYS A 316 18.18 3.70 -27.60
CA LYS A 316 19.51 4.29 -27.36
C LYS A 316 20.58 3.19 -27.50
N LYS A 317 21.26 3.19 -28.65
CA LYS A 317 22.58 2.55 -28.80
C LYS A 317 23.60 3.26 -27.92
#